data_AF-A0A968V7G4-F1
#
_entry.id   AF-A0A968V7G4-F1
#
_cell.length_a   1.000
_cell.length_b   1.000
_cell.length_c   1.000
_cell.angle_alpha   90.00
_cell.angle_beta   90.00
_cell.angle_gamma   90.00
#
_symmetry.space_group_name_H-M   'P 1'
#
loop_
_entity.id
_entity.type
_entity.pdbx_description
1 polymer ?
#
loop_
_entity_poly.entity_id
_entity_poly.type
_entity_poly.pdbx_seq_one_letter_code
_entity_poly.pdbx_strand_id
1 'polypeptide(L)'
;MSYCHEKTNVFLLFLLSTVFSSQAQWQTVVNAVTPSALRGGHEANGAVLYIARVKHENGVHIGKARPNSREAFILMVEKSWL
;
A
#
# COMPACT_ATOMS: atom_id res chain seq x y z
N MET A 1 6.63 32.80 7.19
CA MET A 1 5.50 33.14 6.31
C MET A 1 4.56 31.95 6.31
N SER A 2 3.46 32.04 7.03
CA SER A 2 2.53 30.93 7.28
C SER A 2 1.24 31.19 6.51
N TYR A 3 0.74 30.20 5.77
CA TYR A 3 -0.66 30.16 5.37
C TYR A 3 -1.16 28.71 5.31
N CYS A 4 -2.16 28.41 6.15
CA CYS A 4 -2.95 27.19 6.17
C CYS A 4 -4.23 27.46 5.36
N HIS A 5 -4.62 26.53 4.48
CA HIS A 5 -5.91 26.62 3.80
C HIS A 5 -6.48 25.22 3.57
N GLU A 6 -7.35 24.80 4.47
CA GLU A 6 -8.26 23.68 4.30
C GLU A 6 -9.59 24.25 3.74
N LYS A 7 -9.99 23.81 2.54
CA LYS A 7 -11.33 24.03 2.00
C LYS A 7 -11.84 22.78 1.28
N THR A 8 -12.62 22.03 2.06
CA THR A 8 -13.83 21.26 1.76
C THR A 8 -14.19 20.97 0.31
N ASN A 9 -14.34 19.67 0.03
CA ASN A 9 -14.85 19.03 -1.18
C ASN A 9 -16.15 19.64 -1.74
N VAL A 10 -16.14 19.96 -3.04
CA VAL A 10 -17.32 19.89 -3.92
C VAL A 10 -16.84 19.46 -5.31
N PHE A 11 -17.16 18.24 -5.74
CA PHE A 11 -17.04 17.84 -7.15
C PHE A 11 -18.44 17.64 -7.71
N LEU A 12 -18.81 18.50 -8.66
CA LEU A 12 -20.06 18.42 -9.40
C LEU A 12 -20.10 17.16 -10.27
N LEU A 13 -21.27 16.51 -10.25
CA LEU A 13 -21.63 15.37 -11.08
C LEU A 13 -21.57 15.75 -12.58
N PHE A 14 -20.68 15.09 -13.34
CA PHE A 14 -20.80 15.00 -14.80
C PHE A 14 -20.86 13.52 -15.19
N LEU A 15 -22.01 13.14 -15.75
CA LEU A 15 -22.29 11.87 -16.40
C LEU A 15 -21.34 11.64 -17.59
N LEU A 16 -21.05 10.37 -17.90
CA LEU A 16 -20.32 9.86 -19.07
C LEU A 16 -18.79 9.75 -18.95
N SER A 17 -18.36 8.97 -17.97
CA SER A 17 -17.50 7.82 -18.27
C SER A 17 -17.53 6.92 -17.05
N THR A 18 -18.02 5.70 -17.20
CA THR A 18 -17.51 4.59 -16.40
C THR A 18 -16.02 4.51 -16.73
N VAL A 19 -15.22 5.35 -16.07
CA VAL A 19 -13.79 5.11 -15.98
C VAL A 19 -13.73 3.80 -15.23
N PHE A 20 -13.52 2.71 -15.98
CA PHE A 20 -13.05 1.45 -15.43
C PHE A 20 -11.65 1.74 -14.88
N SER A 21 -11.61 2.41 -13.73
CA SER A 21 -10.40 2.60 -12.98
C SER A 21 -10.18 1.29 -12.26
N SER A 22 -9.29 0.45 -12.78
CA SER A 22 -8.67 -0.63 -12.03
C SER A 22 -7.76 -0.02 -10.95
N GLN A 23 -8.37 0.66 -9.98
CA GLN A 23 -7.65 1.37 -8.94
C GLN A 23 -7.18 0.36 -7.88
N ALA A 24 -5.87 0.14 -7.81
CA ALA A 24 -5.27 -0.56 -6.69
C ALA A 24 -5.34 0.35 -5.46
N GLN A 25 -5.96 -0.14 -4.39
CA GLN A 25 -6.07 0.58 -3.12
C GLN A 25 -5.27 -0.15 -2.05
N TRP A 26 -4.56 0.63 -1.24
CA TRP A 26 -3.83 0.10 -0.11
C TRP A 26 -4.78 -0.15 1.05
N GLN A 27 -4.87 -1.41 1.47
CA GLN A 27 -5.70 -1.82 2.60
C GLN A 27 -4.82 -2.14 3.80
N THR A 28 -5.18 -1.61 4.97
CA THR A 28 -4.57 -2.03 6.24
C THR A 28 -4.96 -3.47 6.52
N VAL A 29 -3.96 -4.33 6.70
CA VAL A 29 -4.19 -5.73 7.12
C VAL A 29 -4.49 -5.73 8.62
N VAL A 30 -5.72 -6.07 9.00
CA VAL A 30 -6.12 -6.20 10.42
C VAL A 30 -5.90 -7.63 10.93
N ASN A 31 -6.24 -8.62 10.11
CA ASN A 31 -6.16 -10.04 10.50
C ASN A 31 -5.13 -10.82 9.71
N ALA A 32 -5.26 -10.86 8.40
CA ALA A 32 -4.37 -11.58 7.50
C ALA A 32 -4.47 -10.99 6.10
N VAL A 33 -3.42 -11.18 5.29
CA VAL A 33 -3.45 -10.80 3.88
C VAL A 33 -4.53 -11.61 3.15
N THR A 34 -5.47 -10.91 2.52
CA THR A 34 -6.57 -11.54 1.79
C THR A 34 -6.13 -11.97 0.38
N PRO A 35 -6.76 -13.00 -0.23
CA PRO A 35 -6.42 -13.43 -1.58
C PRO A 35 -6.62 -12.36 -2.68
N SER A 36 -7.38 -11.31 -2.39
CA SER A 36 -7.57 -10.13 -3.25
C SER A 36 -6.37 -9.20 -3.28
N ALA A 37 -5.40 -9.38 -2.38
CA ALA A 37 -4.17 -8.60 -2.38
C ALA A 37 -3.35 -8.85 -3.66
N LEU A 38 -2.63 -7.82 -4.08
CA LEU A 38 -1.83 -7.87 -5.30
C LEU A 38 -0.66 -8.84 -5.13
N ARG A 39 -0.62 -9.90 -5.93
CA ARG A 39 0.49 -10.85 -5.98
C ARG A 39 1.70 -10.18 -6.61
N GLY A 40 2.81 -10.11 -5.87
CA GLY A 40 4.07 -9.51 -6.30
C GLY A 40 5.13 -10.52 -6.73
N GLY A 41 4.92 -11.82 -6.48
CA GLY A 41 5.86 -12.87 -6.86
C GLY A 41 5.62 -14.19 -6.14
N HIS A 42 6.65 -15.04 -6.14
CA HIS A 42 6.66 -16.32 -5.44
C HIS A 42 7.99 -16.52 -4.71
N GLU A 43 7.98 -17.23 -3.58
CA GLU A 43 9.19 -17.77 -2.95
C GLU A 43 9.77 -18.92 -3.81
N ALA A 44 10.98 -19.38 -3.48
CA ALA A 44 11.65 -20.46 -4.21
C ALA A 44 10.86 -21.79 -4.23
N ASN A 45 10.01 -22.03 -3.23
CA ASN A 45 9.14 -23.20 -3.14
C ASN A 45 7.79 -23.02 -3.88
N GLY A 46 7.59 -21.91 -4.60
CA GLY A 46 6.36 -21.60 -5.32
C GLY A 46 5.26 -20.93 -4.48
N ALA A 47 5.49 -20.66 -3.19
CA ALA A 47 4.51 -19.97 -2.36
C ALA A 47 4.31 -18.51 -2.79
N VAL A 48 3.06 -18.06 -2.91
CA VAL A 48 2.71 -16.69 -3.34
C VAL A 48 3.25 -15.65 -2.36
N LEU A 49 3.69 -14.52 -2.89
CA LEU A 49 4.05 -13.30 -2.15
C LEU A 49 3.17 -12.13 -2.61
N TYR A 50 2.80 -11.30 -1.65
CA TYR A 50 1.99 -10.09 -1.88
C TYR A 50 2.81 -8.83 -1.69
N ILE A 51 2.43 -7.75 -2.37
CA ILE A 51 3.03 -6.43 -2.17
C ILE A 51 2.54 -5.86 -0.84
N ALA A 52 3.46 -5.46 0.02
CA ALA A 52 3.19 -4.84 1.31
C ALA A 52 3.83 -3.47 1.43
N ARG A 53 3.24 -2.61 2.26
CA ARG A 53 3.86 -1.37 2.71
C ARG A 53 3.71 -1.21 4.21
N VAL A 54 4.72 -0.64 4.86
CA VAL A 54 4.70 -0.34 6.29
C VAL A 54 5.09 1.12 6.50
N LYS A 55 4.40 1.79 7.42
CA LYS A 55 4.83 3.10 7.92
C LYS A 55 5.81 2.86 9.07
N HIS A 56 7.02 3.36 8.94
CA HIS A 56 8.06 3.22 9.97
C HIS A 56 8.95 4.47 9.95
N GLU A 57 9.23 5.04 11.13
CA GLU A 57 10.08 6.24 11.31
C GLU A 57 9.76 7.38 10.33
N ASN A 58 8.49 7.77 10.29
CA ASN A 58 7.97 8.83 9.39
C ASN A 58 8.13 8.55 7.89
N GLY A 59 8.60 7.36 7.51
CA GLY A 59 8.71 6.88 6.14
C GLY A 59 7.64 5.85 5.78
N VAL A 60 7.41 5.68 4.48
CA VAL A 60 6.65 4.56 3.92
C VAL A 60 7.64 3.65 3.22
N HIS A 61 7.69 2.40 3.65
CA HIS A 61 8.61 1.41 3.12
C HIS A 61 7.84 0.27 2.47
N ILE A 62 8.28 -0.14 1.27
CA ILE A 62 7.65 -1.19 0.48
C ILE A 62 8.39 -2.51 0.69
N GLY A 63 7.66 -3.62 0.67
CA GLY A 63 8.24 -4.95 0.72
C GLY A 63 7.24 -6.04 0.38
N LYS A 64 7.43 -7.22 0.95
CA LYS A 64 6.64 -8.43 0.66
C LYS A 64 5.92 -8.98 1.88
N ALA A 65 4.77 -9.60 1.69
CA ALA A 65 4.05 -10.34 2.74
C ALA A 65 3.64 -11.74 2.26
N ARG A 66 3.49 -12.67 3.20
CA ARG A 66 3.03 -14.04 2.94
C ARG A 66 1.51 -14.17 3.16
N PRO A 67 0.84 -15.12 2.47
CA PRO A 67 -0.54 -15.48 2.78
C PRO A 67 -0.67 -15.87 4.26
N ASN A 68 -1.83 -15.56 4.87
CA ASN A 68 -2.14 -15.91 6.25
C ASN A 68 -1.13 -15.41 7.31
N SER A 69 -0.26 -14.46 6.95
CA SER A 69 0.65 -13.79 7.88
C SER A 69 0.20 -12.36 8.17
N ARG A 70 0.58 -11.87 9.35
CA ARG A 70 0.47 -10.47 9.77
C ARG A 70 1.77 -9.68 9.56
N GLU A 71 2.81 -10.35 9.08
CA GLU A 71 4.15 -9.81 8.96
C GLU A 71 4.45 -9.37 7.53
N ALA A 72 5.08 -8.19 7.42
CA ALA A 72 5.64 -7.69 6.18
C ALA A 72 7.17 -7.68 6.30
N PHE A 73 7.84 -8.24 5.29
CA PHE A 73 9.28 -8.22 5.14
C PHE A 73 9.63 -7.00 4.30
N ILE A 74 10.17 -5.98 4.97
CA ILE A 74 10.55 -4.72 4.36
C ILE A 74 12.07 -4.65 4.28
N LEU A 75 12.60 -4.34 3.09
CA LEU A 75 14.00 -3.98 2.95
C LEU A 75 14.15 -2.53 3.42
N MET A 76 14.63 -2.35 4.65
CA MET A 76 15.07 -1.05 5.12
C MET A 76 16.53 -0.88 4.71
N VAL A 77 16.82 0.15 3.92
CA VAL A 77 18.19 0.67 3.88
C VAL A 77 18.32 1.52 5.13
N GLU A 78 19.06 1.01 6.12
CA GLU A 78 19.44 1.81 7.28
C GLU A 78 20.09 3.09 6.76
N LYS A 79 19.62 4.24 7.23
CA LYS A 79 20.25 5.52 6.90
C LYS A 79 21.61 5.56 7.59
N SER A 80 22.63 4.92 7.01
CA SER A 80 23.98 5.43 7.16
C SER A 80 24.00 6.75 6.41
N TRP A 81 24.01 7.86 7.15
CA TRP A 81 24.58 9.19 6.86
C TRP A 81 23.84 10.21 7.75
N LEU A 82 24.46 10.49 8.91
CA LEU A 82 24.53 11.86 9.42
C LEU A 82 25.16 12.77 8.35
#